data_AF-A0ABD5UXS5-F1
#
_entry.id   AF-A0ABD5UXS5-F1
#
_cell.length_a   1.000
_cell.length_b   1.000
_cell.length_c   1.000
_cell.angle_alpha   90.00
_cell.angle_beta   90.00
_cell.angle_gamma   90.00
#
_symmetry.space_group_name_H-M   'P 1'
#
loop_
_entity.id
_entity.type
_entity.pdbx_description
1 polymer ?
#
loop_
_entity_poly.entity_id
_entity_poly.type
_entity_poly.pdbx_seq_one_letter_code
_entity_poly.pdbx_strand_id
1 'polypeptide(L)' 'MTTRTDREPTEDGSGDDIGAGIAIGVALGVGVGLATDNLALWLPLGVAIGVAVGAGMGKR' A
#
# COMPACT_ATOMS: atom_id res chain seq x y z
N MET A 1 17.70 -22.19 21.79
CA MET A 1 17.82 -21.34 20.60
C MET A 1 16.43 -21.22 19.97
N THR A 2 15.58 -20.32 20.46
CA THR A 2 14.22 -20.13 19.91
C THR A 2 14.28 -18.99 18.91
N THR A 3 14.21 -19.33 17.63
CA THR A 3 14.11 -18.34 16.56
C THR A 3 12.70 -17.75 16.63
N ARG A 4 12.56 -16.55 17.21
CA ARG A 4 11.36 -15.70 17.00
C ARG A 4 11.45 -15.10 15.61
N THR A 5 11.11 -15.90 14.61
CA THR A 5 10.61 -15.40 13.34
C THR A 5 9.15 -15.74 13.38
N ASP A 6 8.31 -14.73 13.46
CA ASP A 6 7.07 -14.60 12.72
C ASP A 6 6.61 -13.17 12.99
N ARG A 7 7.13 -12.25 12.17
CA ARG A 7 6.55 -10.93 12.04
C ARG A 7 5.30 -11.12 11.19
N GLU A 8 4.17 -11.34 11.83
CA GLU A 8 2.88 -11.07 11.21
C GLU A 8 2.81 -9.55 10.99
N PRO A 9 2.64 -9.04 9.76
CA PRO A 9 2.34 -7.64 9.57
C PRO A 9 0.93 -7.44 10.13
N THR A 10 0.86 -6.99 11.39
CA THR A 10 -0.41 -6.66 12.01
C THR A 10 -0.91 -5.38 11.35
N GLU A 11 -1.87 -5.51 10.44
CA GLU A 11 -2.75 -4.43 10.04
C GLU A 11 -3.69 -4.13 11.22
N ASP A 12 -3.12 -3.51 12.25
CA ASP A 12 -3.84 -3.08 13.44
C ASP A 12 -4.53 -1.74 13.16
N GLY A 13 -5.85 -1.82 13.04
CA GLY A 13 -6.72 -0.71 12.73
C GLY A 13 -6.85 0.34 13.83
N SER A 14 -6.84 1.60 13.38
CA SER A 14 -7.40 2.84 13.96
C SER A 14 -6.91 4.09 13.19
N GLY A 15 -6.14 3.91 12.11
CA GLY A 15 -5.81 4.87 11.05
C GLY A 15 -6.07 4.28 9.65
N ASP A 16 -7.00 3.33 9.60
CA ASP A 16 -7.22 2.30 8.57
C ASP A 16 -7.35 2.82 7.15
N ASP A 17 -7.94 3.99 6.98
CA ASP A 17 -8.24 4.52 5.65
C ASP A 17 -6.97 4.81 4.85
N ILE A 18 -5.95 5.40 5.49
CA ILE A 18 -4.68 5.73 4.82
C ILE A 18 -3.86 4.47 4.57
N GLY A 19 -3.77 3.56 5.54
CA GLY A 19 -3.06 2.28 5.38
C GLY A 19 -3.65 1.42 4.28
N ALA A 20 -4.98 1.23 4.28
CA ALA A 20 -5.69 0.48 3.26
C ALA A 20 -5.58 1.15 1.88
N GLY A 21 -5.68 2.48 1.81
CA GLY A 21 -5.48 3.23 0.58
C GLY A 21 -4.09 2.99 -0.02
N ILE A 22 -3.04 3.09 0.79
CA ILE A 22 -1.65 2.82 0.36
C ILE A 22 -1.48 1.37 -0.09
N ALA A 23 -2.01 0.39 0.66
CA ALA A 23 -1.90 -1.03 0.31
C ALA A 23 -2.52 -1.32 -1.07
N ILE A 24 -3.74 -0.79 -1.31
CA ILE A 24 -4.43 -0.93 -2.60
C ILE A 24 -3.66 -0.22 -3.72
N GLY A 25 -3.23 1.02 -3.48
CA GLY A 25 -2.48 1.80 -4.46
C GLY A 25 -1.14 1.17 -4.85
N VAL A 26 -0.42 0.60 -3.88
CA VAL A 26 0.85 -0.12 -4.11
C VAL A 26 0.60 -1.42 -4.86
N ALA A 27 -0.40 -2.23 -4.46
CA ALA A 27 -0.71 -3.48 -5.17
C ALA A 27 -1.05 -3.24 -6.64
N LEU A 28 -1.87 -2.21 -6.93
CA LEU A 28 -2.22 -1.82 -8.29
C LEU A 28 -1.02 -1.23 -9.05
N GLY A 29 -0.27 -0.31 -8.44
CA GLY A 29 0.89 0.31 -9.07
C GLY A 29 2.01 -0.68 -9.39
N VAL A 30 2.26 -1.65 -8.51
CA VAL A 30 3.22 -2.73 -8.74
C VAL A 30 2.71 -3.69 -9.81
N GLY A 31 1.44 -4.10 -9.76
CA GLY A 31 0.85 -4.99 -10.77
C GLY A 31 0.92 -4.39 -12.18
N VAL A 32 0.54 -3.12 -12.34
CA VAL A 32 0.58 -2.41 -13.63
C VAL A 32 2.03 -2.12 -14.05
N GLY A 33 2.89 -1.71 -13.11
CA GLY A 33 4.29 -1.41 -13.38
C GLY A 33 5.09 -2.64 -13.81
N LEU A 34 4.78 -3.82 -13.26
CA LEU A 34 5.33 -5.10 -13.73
C LEU A 34 4.80 -5.45 -15.12
N ALA A 35 3.50 -5.25 -15.39
CA ALA A 35 2.90 -5.54 -16.69
C ALA A 35 3.41 -4.63 -17.82
N THR A 36 3.89 -3.43 -17.49
CA THR A 36 4.44 -2.46 -18.47
C THR A 36 5.97 -2.35 -18.42
N ASP A 37 6.65 -3.23 -17.67
CA ASP A 37 8.12 -3.18 -17.44
C ASP A 37 8.61 -1.78 -16.99
N ASN A 38 7.74 -0.98 -16.36
CA ASN A 38 7.96 0.42 -15.99
C ASN A 38 7.57 0.70 -14.53
N LEU A 39 8.05 -0.15 -13.62
CA LEU A 39 7.84 0.00 -12.18
C LEU A 39 8.26 1.37 -11.64
N ALA A 40 9.34 1.96 -12.16
CA ALA A 40 9.85 3.25 -11.69
C ALA A 40 8.82 4.39 -11.87
N LEU A 41 7.96 4.28 -12.88
CA LEU A 41 6.94 5.27 -13.21
C LEU A 41 5.62 4.96 -12.50
N TRP A 42 5.25 3.68 -12.45
CA TRP A 42 3.97 3.24 -11.90
C TRP A 42 3.93 3.09 -10.38
N LEU A 43 5.06 2.83 -9.71
CA LEU A 43 5.13 2.71 -8.26
C LEU A 43 4.85 4.04 -7.53
N PRO A 44 5.51 5.17 -7.85
CA PRO A 44 5.16 6.45 -7.22
C PRO A 44 3.73 6.89 -7.56
N LEU A 45 3.23 6.54 -8.75
CA LEU A 45 1.85 6.81 -9.15
C LEU A 45 0.85 6.01 -8.31
N GLY A 46 1.09 4.72 -8.11
CA GLY A 46 0.27 3.85 -7.26
C GLY A 46 0.25 4.32 -5.81
N VAL A 47 1.40 4.71 -5.25
CA VAL A 47 1.48 5.28 -3.89
C VAL A 47 0.70 6.60 -3.82
N ALA A 48 0.87 7.51 -4.78
CA ALA A 48 0.15 8.79 -4.79
C ALA A 48 -1.38 8.60 -4.84
N ILE A 49 -1.86 7.67 -5.67
CA ILE A 49 -3.28 7.31 -5.74
C ILE A 49 -3.74 6.70 -4.42
N GLY A 50 -2.97 5.76 -3.87
CA GLY A 50 -3.31 5.10 -2.61
C GLY A 50 -3.40 6.07 -1.43
N VAL A 51 -2.45 6.99 -1.31
CA VAL A 51 -2.47 8.06 -0.32
C VAL A 51 -3.65 9.00 -0.55
N ALA A 52 -3.94 9.40 -1.79
CA ALA A 52 -5.07 10.27 -2.10
C ALA A 52 -6.43 9.64 -1.74
N VAL A 53 -6.61 8.35 -2.06
CA VAL A 53 -7.81 7.59 -1.70
C VAL A 53 -7.91 7.44 -0.19
N GLY A 54 -6.83 7.03 0.46
CA GLY A 54 -6.82 6.82 1.90
C GLY A 54 -7.00 8.12 2.71
N ALA A 55 -6.41 9.22 2.25
CA ALA A 55 -6.59 10.55 2.84
C ALA A 55 -8.00 11.10 2.60
N GLY A 56 -8.61 10.80 1.45
CA GLY A 56 -10.01 11.14 1.16
C GLY A 56 -11.00 10.32 2.00
N MET A 57 -10.67 9.06 2.28
CA MET A 57 -11.49 8.17 3.09
C MET A 57 -11.41 8.50 4.59
N GLY A 58 -10.24 8.86 5.13
CA GLY A 58 -10.07 9.23 6.56
C GLY A 58 -10.70 10.57 6.98
N LYS A 59 -11.39 11.27 6.08
CA LYS A 59 -12.01 12.59 6.31
C LYS A 59 -13.45 12.53 6.89
N ARG A 60 -13.98 11.34 7.20
CA ARG A 60 -15.38 11.15 7.61
C ARG A 60 -15.53 10.83 9.09
#